data_AF-A0A2P5D8Q4-F1
#
_entry.id   AF-A0A2P5D8Q4-F1
#
_cell.length_a   1.000
_cell.length_b   1.000
_cell.length_c   1.000
_cell.angle_alpha   90.00
_cell.angle_beta   90.00
_cell.angle_gamma   90.00
#
_symmetry.space_group_name_H-M   'P 1'
#
loop_
_entity.id
_entity.type
_entity.pdbx_description
1 polymer ?
#
loop_
_entity_poly.entity_id
_entity_poly.type
_entity_poly.pdbx_seq_one_letter_code
_entity_poly.pdbx_strand_id
1 'polypeptide(L)'
;NGKRHEDKFVETLEKYGYKGSYLSEDWLKQPAFIRSFHPNSLEYISNLTDLPKILLIFNATVPTQDATRPYVDLTSDQYLDYIKNYVVGIGPLKDLVVPVVNNYLQEPTDLVTRTHAHNLQVHPYTYQNENQFLPLNFHADPYEEYNYWLNHIGVDGLFTEFTGSLHNFQEWTS
;
A
#
# COMPACT_ATOMS: atom_id res chain seq x y z
N ASN A 1 24.92 -21.15 2.39
CA ASN A 1 24.44 -21.43 1.02
C ASN A 1 24.19 -20.16 0.18
N GLY A 2 24.59 -18.95 0.61
CA GLY A 2 24.62 -17.75 -0.26
C GLY A 2 23.29 -17.09 -0.60
N LYS A 3 22.15 -17.72 -0.25
CA LYS A 3 20.79 -17.20 -0.48
C LYS A 3 20.47 -15.99 0.40
N ARG A 4 19.85 -14.97 -0.20
CA ARG A 4 19.25 -13.81 0.47
C ARG A 4 18.00 -14.20 1.26
N HIS A 5 17.46 -13.27 2.03
CA HIS A 5 16.20 -13.49 2.75
C HIS A 5 15.04 -13.68 1.75
N GLU A 6 15.03 -12.85 0.72
CA GLU A 6 14.09 -12.86 -0.40
C GLU A 6 13.99 -14.23 -1.07
N ASP A 7 15.12 -14.89 -1.34
CA ASP A 7 15.16 -16.21 -1.98
C ASP A 7 14.38 -17.24 -1.16
N LYS A 8 14.67 -17.31 0.15
CA LYS A 8 14.03 -18.27 1.05
C LYS A 8 12.54 -17.97 1.22
N PHE A 9 12.18 -16.69 1.24
CA PHE A 9 10.81 -16.25 1.34
C PHE A 9 10.00 -16.67 0.10
N VAL A 10 10.49 -16.37 -1.10
CA VAL A 10 9.82 -16.76 -2.36
C VAL A 10 9.76 -18.28 -2.51
N GLU A 11 10.86 -18.99 -2.26
CA GLU A 11 10.88 -20.47 -2.29
C GLU A 11 9.84 -21.10 -1.36
N THR A 12 9.58 -20.45 -0.22
CA THR A 12 8.54 -20.91 0.71
C THR A 12 7.15 -20.69 0.14
N LEU A 13 6.88 -19.52 -0.45
CA LEU A 13 5.58 -19.22 -1.08
C LEU A 13 5.28 -20.21 -2.22
N GLU A 14 6.25 -20.43 -3.11
CA GLU A 14 6.11 -21.37 -4.22
C GLU A 14 5.87 -22.80 -3.74
N LYS A 15 6.61 -23.23 -2.71
CA LYS A 15 6.43 -24.56 -2.09
C LYS A 15 5.00 -24.78 -1.59
N TYR A 16 4.32 -23.72 -1.13
CA TYR A 16 2.93 -23.78 -0.67
C TYR A 16 1.89 -23.38 -1.73
N GLY A 17 2.30 -23.22 -2.99
CA GLY A 17 1.39 -23.01 -4.11
C GLY A 17 0.97 -21.55 -4.37
N TYR A 18 1.53 -20.58 -3.65
CA TYR A 18 1.28 -19.17 -3.93
C TYR A 18 2.00 -18.75 -5.20
N LYS A 19 1.23 -18.40 -6.24
CA LYS A 19 1.75 -18.01 -7.55
C LYS A 19 0.73 -17.20 -8.35
N GLY A 20 1.15 -16.72 -9.51
CA GLY A 20 0.30 -16.01 -10.46
C GLY A 20 0.31 -14.51 -10.25
N SER A 21 0.20 -13.78 -11.35
CA SER A 21 0.05 -12.33 -11.36
C SER A 21 -1.32 -11.90 -10.86
N TYR A 22 -1.44 -10.63 -10.47
CA TYR A 22 -2.69 -10.07 -9.95
C TYR A 22 -3.89 -10.41 -10.85
N LEU A 23 -4.97 -10.90 -10.25
CA LEU A 23 -6.21 -11.31 -10.93
C LEU A 23 -6.08 -12.44 -11.97
N SER A 24 -4.91 -13.06 -12.12
CA SER A 24 -4.78 -14.29 -12.91
C SER A 24 -5.56 -15.44 -12.27
N GLU A 25 -5.99 -16.41 -13.07
CA GLU A 25 -6.69 -17.60 -12.57
C GLU A 25 -5.91 -18.34 -11.46
N ASP A 26 -4.59 -18.37 -11.57
CA ASP A 26 -3.74 -19.00 -10.56
C ASP A 26 -3.71 -18.19 -9.26
N TRP A 27 -3.65 -16.85 -9.34
CA TRP A 27 -3.72 -16.00 -8.17
C TRP A 27 -5.08 -16.07 -7.48
N LEU A 28 -6.17 -16.10 -8.24
CA LEU A 28 -7.55 -16.17 -7.70
C LEU A 28 -7.81 -17.45 -6.90
N LYS A 29 -7.08 -18.54 -7.15
CA LYS A 29 -7.17 -19.77 -6.35
C LYS A 29 -6.61 -19.59 -4.94
N GLN A 30 -5.60 -18.75 -4.78
CA GLN A 30 -4.94 -18.50 -3.50
C GLN A 30 -4.30 -17.10 -3.45
N PRO A 31 -5.13 -16.04 -3.28
CA PRO A 31 -4.66 -14.66 -3.35
C PRO A 31 -3.58 -14.35 -2.31
N ALA A 32 -2.47 -13.76 -2.76
CA ALA A 32 -1.42 -13.24 -1.90
C ALA A 32 -0.80 -11.98 -2.50
N PHE A 33 -0.41 -11.04 -1.63
CA PHE A 33 0.41 -9.88 -1.97
C PHE A 33 1.70 -9.93 -1.17
N ILE A 34 2.82 -9.56 -1.79
CA ILE A 34 4.09 -9.35 -1.11
C ILE A 34 4.25 -7.85 -0.88
N ARG A 35 4.59 -7.43 0.35
CA ARG A 35 4.74 -6.02 0.69
C ARG A 35 6.08 -5.77 1.35
N SER A 36 6.71 -4.63 1.05
CA SER A 36 7.99 -4.25 1.64
C SER A 36 8.19 -2.74 1.64
N PHE A 37 8.91 -2.24 2.64
CA PHE A 37 9.43 -0.87 2.67
C PHE A 37 10.71 -0.68 1.84
N HIS A 38 11.24 -1.77 1.27
CA HIS A 38 12.50 -1.77 0.55
C HIS A 38 12.27 -2.00 -0.96
N PRO A 39 12.27 -0.95 -1.79
CA PRO A 39 12.04 -1.09 -3.23
C PRO A 39 13.00 -2.06 -3.91
N ASN A 40 14.29 -2.01 -3.58
CA ASN A 40 15.30 -2.94 -4.13
C ASN A 40 14.97 -4.41 -3.84
N SER A 41 14.31 -4.70 -2.72
CA SER A 41 13.85 -6.04 -2.39
C SER A 41 12.70 -6.47 -3.32
N LEU A 42 11.75 -5.56 -3.58
CA LEU A 42 10.63 -5.78 -4.51
C LEU A 42 11.11 -5.95 -5.95
N GLU A 43 12.06 -5.12 -6.39
CA GLU A 43 12.72 -5.26 -7.69
C GLU A 43 13.41 -6.62 -7.82
N TYR A 44 14.17 -7.02 -6.79
CA TYR A 44 14.88 -8.28 -6.79
C TYR A 44 13.93 -9.48 -6.92
N ILE A 45 12.89 -9.56 -6.09
CA ILE A 45 11.93 -10.66 -6.13
C ILE A 45 11.04 -10.65 -7.37
N SER A 46 11.00 -9.54 -8.13
CA SER A 46 10.29 -9.50 -9.41
C SER A 46 10.84 -10.49 -10.43
N ASN A 47 12.11 -10.89 -10.29
CA ASN A 47 12.70 -11.91 -11.15
C ASN A 47 12.45 -13.33 -10.63
N LEU A 48 11.86 -13.48 -9.44
CA LEU A 48 11.68 -14.76 -8.77
C LEU A 48 10.21 -15.20 -8.73
N THR A 49 9.25 -14.28 -8.75
CA THR A 49 7.81 -14.61 -8.68
C THR A 49 6.95 -13.54 -9.35
N ASP A 50 5.84 -13.99 -9.94
CA ASP A 50 4.81 -13.14 -10.53
C ASP A 50 3.79 -12.61 -9.50
N LEU A 51 3.87 -13.06 -8.24
CA LEU A 51 2.94 -12.60 -7.19
C LEU A 51 2.92 -11.07 -7.10
N PRO A 52 1.74 -10.45 -6.93
CA PRO A 52 1.64 -9.01 -6.90
C PRO A 52 2.37 -8.41 -5.70
N LYS A 53 3.07 -7.30 -5.96
CA LYS A 53 3.83 -6.58 -4.95
C LYS A 53 3.24 -5.21 -4.67
N ILE A 54 3.30 -4.77 -3.42
CA ILE A 54 2.94 -3.42 -2.98
C ILE A 54 4.13 -2.78 -2.29
N LEU A 55 4.54 -1.59 -2.76
CA LEU A 55 5.57 -0.80 -2.08
C LEU A 55 4.97 -0.06 -0.89
N LEU A 56 5.48 -0.33 0.32
CA LEU A 56 5.09 0.41 1.51
C LEU A 56 5.90 1.71 1.64
N ILE A 57 5.22 2.81 1.97
CA ILE A 57 5.82 4.15 2.03
C ILE A 57 5.50 4.79 3.39
N PHE A 58 6.50 4.87 4.27
CA PHE A 58 6.36 5.53 5.57
C PHE A 58 6.60 7.04 5.49
N ASN A 59 7.50 7.47 4.61
CA ASN A 59 7.77 8.86 4.29
C ASN A 59 7.95 8.98 2.77
N ALA A 60 7.80 10.19 2.22
CA ALA A 60 7.95 10.39 0.79
C ALA A 60 9.37 10.04 0.29
N THR A 61 10.36 10.14 1.17
CA THR A 61 11.77 10.06 0.77
C THR A 61 12.52 8.97 1.51
N VAL A 62 13.03 7.98 0.76
CA VAL A 62 13.87 6.93 1.34
C VAL A 62 15.35 7.31 1.27
N PRO A 63 16.09 7.25 2.39
CA PRO A 63 17.54 7.26 2.36
C PRO A 63 18.04 6.06 1.57
N THR A 64 18.86 6.30 0.56
CA THR A 64 19.49 5.18 -0.15
C THR A 64 20.50 4.52 0.79
N GLN A 65 20.43 3.20 0.95
CA GLN A 65 21.36 2.45 1.80
C GLN A 65 22.82 2.58 1.35
N ASP A 66 23.07 3.08 0.14
CA ASP A 66 24.36 3.57 -0.32
C ASP A 66 24.35 5.09 -0.37
N ALA A 67 25.30 5.73 0.33
CA ALA A 67 25.50 7.19 0.37
C ALA A 67 25.88 7.82 -0.99
N THR A 68 25.80 7.05 -2.08
CA THR A 68 26.16 7.44 -3.45
C THR A 68 24.96 7.82 -4.31
N ARG A 69 23.73 7.53 -3.86
CA ARG A 69 22.52 7.97 -4.55
C ARG A 69 21.85 9.10 -3.77
N PRO A 70 21.26 10.09 -4.45
CA PRO A 70 20.41 11.05 -3.78
C PRO A 70 19.19 10.32 -3.21
N TYR A 71 18.67 10.87 -2.12
CA TYR A 71 17.33 10.60 -1.63
C TYR A 71 16.32 10.57 -2.79
N VAL A 72 15.53 9.48 -2.85
CA VAL A 72 14.51 9.31 -3.89
C VAL A 72 13.15 9.61 -3.28
N ASP A 73 12.40 10.51 -3.91
CA ASP A 73 10.98 10.72 -3.61
C ASP A 73 10.17 9.59 -4.24
N LEU A 74 9.74 8.64 -3.41
CA LEU A 74 8.96 7.47 -3.77
C LEU A 74 7.55 7.82 -4.26
N THR A 75 7.11 9.06 -4.03
CA THR A 75 5.80 9.55 -4.44
C THR A 75 5.86 10.39 -5.71
N SER A 76 7.05 10.68 -6.24
CA SER A 76 7.23 11.43 -7.49
C SER A 76 6.75 10.65 -8.71
N ASP A 77 6.22 11.34 -9.73
CA ASP A 77 5.77 10.69 -10.97
C ASP A 77 6.86 9.90 -11.66
N GLN A 78 8.09 10.41 -11.65
CA GLN A 78 9.24 9.70 -12.21
C GLN A 78 9.47 8.36 -11.50
N TYR A 79 9.31 8.32 -10.18
CA TYR A 79 9.49 7.09 -9.43
C TYR A 79 8.32 6.13 -9.57
N LEU A 80 7.08 6.65 -9.59
CA LEU A 80 5.89 5.85 -9.86
C LEU A 80 5.97 5.17 -11.23
N ASP A 81 6.42 5.91 -12.26
CA ASP A 81 6.62 5.38 -13.61
C ASP A 81 7.69 4.28 -13.67
N TYR A 82 8.73 4.40 -12.84
CA TYR A 82 9.78 3.40 -12.70
C TYR A 82 9.28 2.14 -11.96
N ILE A 83 8.70 2.32 -10.77
CA ILE A 83 8.38 1.20 -9.87
C ILE A 83 7.19 0.37 -10.36
N LYS A 84 6.31 0.93 -11.21
CA LYS A 84 5.15 0.20 -11.77
C LYS A 84 5.51 -1.06 -12.55
N ASN A 85 6.75 -1.18 -13.01
CA ASN A 85 7.24 -2.41 -13.67
C ASN A 85 7.39 -3.59 -12.69
N TYR A 86 7.37 -3.32 -11.38
CA TYR A 86 7.67 -4.28 -10.32
C TYR A 86 6.52 -4.45 -9.33
N VAL A 87 5.65 -3.44 -9.18
CA VAL A 87 4.56 -3.43 -8.19
C VAL A 87 3.22 -3.21 -8.87
N VAL A 88 2.15 -3.64 -8.23
CA VAL A 88 0.76 -3.35 -8.67
C VAL A 88 0.14 -2.17 -7.92
N GLY A 89 0.84 -1.67 -6.89
CA GLY A 89 0.38 -0.54 -6.11
C GLY A 89 1.37 -0.08 -5.05
N ILE A 90 1.00 0.97 -4.35
CA ILE A 90 1.69 1.49 -3.17
C ILE A 90 0.79 1.39 -1.95
N GLY A 91 1.37 1.24 -0.77
CA GLY A 91 0.68 1.36 0.50
C GLY A 91 1.34 2.45 1.32
N PRO A 92 0.91 3.71 1.22
CA PRO A 92 1.51 4.81 1.96
C PRO A 92 0.93 4.91 3.38
N LEU A 93 1.65 5.59 4.27
CA LEU A 93 1.03 6.16 5.47
C LEU A 93 -0.14 7.07 5.03
N LYS A 94 -1.31 6.95 5.67
CA LYS A 94 -2.51 7.71 5.27
C LYS A 94 -2.27 9.23 5.27
N ASP A 95 -1.43 9.74 6.17
CA ASP A 95 -1.09 11.16 6.25
C ASP A 95 -0.33 11.70 5.01
N LEU A 96 0.29 10.83 4.19
CA LEU A 96 0.89 11.23 2.91
C LEU A 96 -0.17 11.49 1.82
N VAL A 97 -1.36 10.92 1.98
CA VAL A 97 -2.49 11.11 1.07
C VAL A 97 -3.37 12.26 1.55
N VAL A 98 -3.74 12.28 2.84
CA VAL A 98 -4.50 13.37 3.45
C VAL A 98 -3.78 13.82 4.73
N PRO A 99 -3.04 14.94 4.69
CA PRO A 99 -2.30 15.42 5.85
C PRO A 99 -3.22 15.73 7.03
N VAL A 100 -2.71 15.58 8.24
CA VAL A 100 -3.43 15.91 9.49
C VAL A 100 -2.64 16.96 10.26
N VAL A 101 -3.31 18.05 10.64
CA VAL A 101 -2.73 19.11 11.48
C VAL A 101 -3.70 19.41 12.63
N ASN A 102 -3.19 19.42 13.87
CA ASN A 102 -3.99 19.61 15.08
C ASN A 102 -5.21 18.66 15.16
N ASN A 103 -5.03 17.42 14.70
CA ASN A 103 -6.07 16.39 14.61
C ASN A 103 -7.25 16.70 13.65
N TYR A 104 -7.03 17.59 12.68
CA TYR A 104 -7.98 17.85 11.60
C TYR A 104 -7.37 17.50 10.25
N LEU A 105 -8.17 16.86 9.39
CA LEU A 105 -7.82 16.63 7.99
C LEU A 105 -7.54 17.97 7.30
N GLN A 106 -6.49 17.98 6.49
CA GLN A 106 -6.17 19.06 5.56
C GLN A 106 -6.66 18.70 4.15
N GLU A 107 -6.40 19.61 3.20
CA GLU A 107 -6.62 19.33 1.79
C GLU A 107 -5.87 18.06 1.35
N PRO A 108 -6.54 17.10 0.70
CA PRO A 108 -5.89 15.92 0.14
C PRO A 108 -4.76 16.29 -0.84
N THR A 109 -3.70 15.49 -0.84
CA THR A 109 -2.68 15.56 -1.88
C THR A 109 -3.21 14.95 -3.18
N ASP A 110 -2.49 15.18 -4.29
CA ASP A 110 -2.82 14.55 -5.57
C ASP A 110 -2.26 13.12 -5.71
N LEU A 111 -1.71 12.55 -4.63
CA LEU A 111 -0.98 11.28 -4.68
C LEU A 111 -1.84 10.13 -5.22
N VAL A 112 -3.12 10.05 -4.82
CA VAL A 112 -4.01 8.99 -5.30
C VAL A 112 -4.23 9.12 -6.81
N THR A 113 -4.63 10.30 -7.26
CA THR A 113 -4.85 10.62 -8.67
C THR A 113 -3.60 10.34 -9.53
N ARG A 114 -2.42 10.80 -9.09
CA ARG A 114 -1.17 10.54 -9.81
C ARG A 114 -0.83 9.05 -9.81
N THR A 115 -0.98 8.35 -8.70
CA THR A 115 -0.73 6.90 -8.63
C THR A 115 -1.64 6.13 -9.58
N HIS A 116 -2.93 6.45 -9.64
CA HIS A 116 -3.87 5.85 -10.59
C HIS A 116 -3.50 6.17 -12.04
N ALA A 117 -2.99 7.37 -12.34
CA ALA A 117 -2.52 7.73 -13.68
C ALA A 117 -1.33 6.85 -14.15
N HIS A 118 -0.61 6.23 -13.22
CA HIS A 118 0.44 5.22 -13.48
C HIS A 118 -0.07 3.77 -13.48
N ASN A 119 -1.40 3.55 -13.42
CA ASN A 119 -2.06 2.25 -13.28
C ASN A 119 -1.64 1.46 -12.03
N LEU A 120 -1.43 2.17 -10.93
CA LEU A 120 -1.08 1.58 -9.64
C LEU A 120 -2.22 1.74 -8.64
N GLN A 121 -2.45 0.72 -7.82
CA GLN A 121 -3.38 0.79 -6.69
C GLN A 121 -2.81 1.58 -5.52
N VAL A 122 -3.68 2.11 -4.66
CA VAL A 122 -3.30 2.80 -3.41
C VAL A 122 -3.98 2.12 -2.23
N HIS A 123 -3.17 1.55 -1.32
CA HIS A 123 -3.64 0.84 -0.12
C HIS A 123 -3.07 1.47 1.18
N PRO A 124 -3.59 2.62 1.66
CA PRO A 124 -2.97 3.30 2.79
C PRO A 124 -3.09 2.55 4.11
N TYR A 125 -2.24 2.93 5.07
CA TYR A 125 -2.22 2.37 6.41
C TYR A 125 -1.95 3.45 7.49
N THR A 126 -2.27 3.26 8.76
CA THR A 126 -3.12 2.22 9.36
C THR A 126 -4.37 2.87 9.95
N TYR A 127 -5.53 2.26 9.69
CA TYR A 127 -6.83 2.71 10.18
C TYR A 127 -7.15 2.04 11.52
N GLN A 128 -7.40 2.85 12.53
CA GLN A 128 -7.60 2.45 13.92
C GLN A 128 -8.82 3.19 14.46
N ASN A 129 -9.73 2.47 15.11
CA ASN A 129 -11.03 3.02 15.52
C ASN A 129 -10.94 3.85 16.80
N GLU A 130 -9.85 3.76 17.55
CA GLU A 130 -9.70 4.49 18.79
C GLU A 130 -9.64 6.00 18.52
N ASN A 131 -10.36 6.79 19.31
CA ASN A 131 -10.51 8.24 19.15
C ASN A 131 -9.18 9.01 19.03
N GLN A 132 -8.08 8.49 19.56
CA GLN A 132 -6.76 9.11 19.45
C GLN A 132 -6.15 9.02 18.04
N PHE A 133 -6.62 8.10 17.20
CA PHE A 133 -6.15 7.87 15.83
C PHE A 133 -7.15 8.32 14.75
N LEU A 134 -8.34 8.76 15.17
CA LEU A 134 -9.38 9.32 14.32
C LEU A 134 -9.31 10.85 14.33
N PRO A 135 -9.11 11.48 13.16
CA PRO A 135 -9.29 12.92 12.99
C PRO A 135 -10.66 13.39 13.49
N LEU A 136 -10.70 14.57 14.11
CA LEU A 136 -11.92 15.15 14.69
C LEU A 136 -13.04 15.38 13.66
N ASN A 137 -12.69 15.48 12.38
CA ASN A 137 -13.62 15.53 11.25
C ASN A 137 -14.61 14.36 11.23
N PHE A 138 -14.20 13.19 11.75
CA PHE A 138 -15.03 11.99 11.74
C PHE A 138 -15.88 11.84 13.00
N HIS A 139 -15.86 12.82 13.92
CA HIS A 139 -16.74 12.82 15.10
C HIS A 139 -16.68 11.54 15.96
N ALA A 140 -15.49 10.93 16.05
CA ALA A 140 -15.26 9.63 16.71
C ALA A 140 -16.05 8.45 16.09
N ASP A 141 -16.43 8.57 14.81
CA ASP A 141 -17.07 7.53 14.02
C ASP A 141 -16.08 6.94 12.98
N PRO A 142 -15.60 5.70 13.15
CA PRO A 142 -14.72 5.07 12.17
C PRO A 142 -15.40 4.78 10.82
N TYR A 143 -16.74 4.71 10.77
CA TYR A 143 -17.46 4.51 9.52
C TYR A 143 -17.40 5.75 8.61
N GLU A 144 -17.37 6.94 9.20
CA GLU A 144 -17.11 8.19 8.46
C GLU A 144 -15.68 8.20 7.88
N GLU A 145 -14.70 7.66 8.61
CA GLU A 145 -13.34 7.49 8.07
C GLU A 145 -13.34 6.51 6.88
N TYR A 146 -13.95 5.34 7.00
CA TYR A 146 -14.00 4.39 5.89
C TYR A 146 -14.72 4.96 4.67
N ASN A 147 -15.86 5.64 4.87
CA ASN A 147 -16.58 6.30 3.79
C ASN A 147 -15.73 7.36 3.10
N TYR A 148 -15.07 8.21 3.88
CA TYR A 148 -14.19 9.25 3.33
C TYR A 148 -13.07 8.66 2.49
N TRP A 149 -12.37 7.63 2.99
CA TRP A 149 -11.22 7.09 2.27
C TRP A 149 -11.59 6.25 1.06
N LEU A 150 -12.60 5.38 1.18
CA LEU A 150 -12.99 4.48 0.09
C LEU A 150 -13.81 5.20 -0.99
N ASN A 151 -14.75 6.06 -0.59
CA ASN A 151 -15.72 6.66 -1.52
C ASN A 151 -15.36 8.09 -1.95
N HIS A 152 -14.75 8.89 -1.07
CA HIS A 152 -14.40 10.28 -1.40
C HIS A 152 -12.96 10.42 -1.94
N ILE A 153 -11.97 9.86 -1.24
CA ILE A 153 -10.58 9.84 -1.70
C ILE A 153 -10.38 8.80 -2.81
N GLY A 154 -11.14 7.70 -2.77
CA GLY A 154 -11.13 6.69 -3.82
C GLY A 154 -9.92 5.74 -3.76
N VAL A 155 -9.46 5.37 -2.57
CA VAL A 155 -8.40 4.37 -2.43
C VAL A 155 -8.90 2.97 -2.78
N ASP A 156 -8.05 2.13 -3.36
CA ASP A 156 -8.43 0.79 -3.85
C ASP A 156 -8.60 -0.25 -2.72
N GLY A 157 -8.08 0.07 -1.55
CA GLY A 157 -8.08 -0.77 -0.36
C GLY A 157 -7.38 -0.07 0.80
N LEU A 158 -7.37 -0.68 1.98
CA LEU A 158 -6.75 -0.10 3.16
C LEU A 158 -6.29 -1.17 4.15
N PHE A 159 -5.36 -0.80 5.05
CA PHE A 159 -4.94 -1.64 6.17
C PHE A 159 -5.53 -1.13 7.47
N THR A 160 -6.40 -1.92 8.10
CA THR A 160 -7.01 -1.60 9.39
C THR A 160 -6.72 -2.66 10.44
N GLU A 161 -6.63 -2.24 11.70
CA GLU A 161 -6.60 -3.16 12.84
C GLU A 161 -8.01 -3.66 13.23
N PHE A 162 -9.06 -3.12 12.61
CA PHE A 162 -10.47 -3.35 12.94
C PHE A 162 -11.25 -3.94 11.76
N THR A 163 -10.81 -5.12 11.28
CA THR A 163 -11.40 -5.77 10.08
C THR A 163 -12.91 -6.00 10.18
N GLY A 164 -13.44 -6.29 11.36
CA GLY A 164 -14.88 -6.45 11.57
C GLY A 164 -15.68 -5.16 11.35
N SER A 165 -15.12 -4.00 11.69
CA SER A 165 -15.77 -2.70 11.43
C SER A 165 -15.79 -2.39 9.93
N LEU A 166 -14.66 -2.59 9.25
CA LEU A 166 -14.61 -2.44 7.79
C LEU A 166 -15.57 -3.40 7.08
N HIS A 167 -15.67 -4.65 7.51
CA HIS A 167 -16.61 -5.60 6.93
C HIS A 167 -18.07 -5.13 7.10
N ASN A 168 -18.47 -4.69 8.30
CA ASN A 168 -19.81 -4.13 8.53
C ASN A 168 -20.10 -2.92 7.63
N PHE A 169 -19.11 -2.02 7.48
CA PHE A 169 -19.22 -0.88 6.57
C PHE A 169 -19.54 -1.33 5.13
N GLN A 170 -18.79 -2.31 4.63
CA GLN A 170 -18.96 -2.84 3.27
C GLN A 170 -20.33 -3.50 3.07
N GLU A 171 -20.83 -4.25 4.05
CA GLU A 171 -22.18 -4.86 3.99
C GLU A 171 -23.31 -3.82 4.01
N TRP A 172 -23.12 -2.67 4.66
CA TRP A 172 -24.13 -1.61 4.70
C TRP A 172 -24.14 -0.70 3.48
N THR A 173 -23.06 -0.68 2.70
CA THR A 173 -22.85 0.26 1.59
C THR A 173 -22.80 -0.41 0.21
N SER A 174 -22.92 -1.74 0.17
CA SER A 174 -23.12 -2.53 -1.05
C SER A 174 -24.59 -2.62 -1.47
#